data_AF-A0A8K0SFU3-F1
#
_entry.id   AF-A0A8K0SFU3-F1
#
_cell.length_a   1.000
_cell.length_b   1.000
_cell.length_c   1.000
_cell.angle_alpha   90.00
_cell.angle_beta   90.00
_cell.angle_gamma   90.00
#
_symmetry.space_group_name_H-M   'P 1'
#
loop_
_entity.id
_entity.type
_entity.pdbx_description
1 polymer ?
#
loop_
_entity_poly.entity_id
_entity_poly.type
_entity_poly.pdbx_seq_one_letter_code
_entity_poly.pdbx_strand_id
1 'polypeptide(L)'
;MAILAVSFIHDEGVFGTPLKLACQYGQLPVVEYLMSTGRANILDRGHNNTASAPDVAAESGYLPCLRTILDYPEHGLRDAGLTPPGSDDGRRLLHHAIRSSAEEVINCVLEFLGLPTDTDERDSWKGQGFSDVQRDIAFQGLIAAIGTGRYAPIRLLADYFMLNNHMAISEVSKLDAQQLFGGRWYATSNNDLGAFKLLLELDNQRRLATGAVKDEFFHLTLHRCMQTAIKDGSLDVLRYLIEELGCDIYKVYSQDPNPTVGLFSQTALELAVEYGKLDIVRYLLEECSADVAVGDRVPLRTAISSRNTELLKLMLEYGGPVKAIQPSEELDFAGRERIAIETHGDRSAGDRDITLTWRVVEADFNPITWFRTSKAMSFFLITQDDQEWWRNVVQRSRRFRGVMA
;
A
#
# COMPACT_ATOMS: atom_id res chain seq x y z
N MET A 1 -4.19 -28.09 -37.79
CA MET A 1 -5.34 -28.07 -36.87
C MET A 1 -5.71 -26.64 -36.53
N ALA A 2 -6.11 -25.91 -37.56
CA ALA A 2 -6.80 -24.64 -37.49
C ALA A 2 -8.20 -24.89 -38.07
N ILE A 3 -9.24 -24.21 -37.55
CA ILE A 3 -10.58 -23.94 -38.14
C ILE A 3 -11.80 -24.15 -37.21
N LEU A 4 -11.73 -24.72 -35.99
CA LEU A 4 -12.93 -24.88 -35.14
C LEU A 4 -12.80 -24.39 -33.69
N ALA A 5 -12.46 -23.12 -33.50
CA ALA A 5 -12.67 -22.43 -32.20
C ALA A 5 -13.38 -21.08 -32.38
N VAL A 6 -14.21 -20.97 -33.41
CA VAL A 6 -15.15 -19.85 -33.59
C VAL A 6 -16.48 -20.31 -33.01
N SER A 7 -16.88 -19.69 -31.91
CA SER A 7 -18.09 -19.93 -31.11
C SER A 7 -18.04 -21.12 -30.13
N PHE A 8 -18.43 -20.83 -28.89
CA PHE A 8 -18.63 -21.74 -27.75
C PHE A 8 -17.40 -22.16 -26.94
N ILE A 9 -17.07 -21.33 -25.93
CA ILE A 9 -16.78 -21.83 -24.58
C ILE A 9 -17.64 -21.00 -23.62
N HIS A 10 -18.56 -21.68 -22.94
CA HIS A 10 -19.42 -21.14 -21.88
C HIS A 10 -18.65 -21.15 -20.56
N ASP A 11 -18.34 -19.97 -20.01
CA ASP A 11 -18.43 -19.69 -18.57
C ASP A 11 -18.37 -18.17 -18.35
N GLU A 12 -19.14 -17.68 -17.37
CA GLU A 12 -19.55 -16.28 -17.23
C GLU A 12 -18.39 -15.30 -16.92
N GLY A 13 -18.23 -14.25 -17.74
CA GLY A 13 -17.59 -13.00 -17.34
C GLY A 13 -16.49 -12.43 -18.25
N VAL A 14 -15.87 -13.22 -19.13
CA VAL A 14 -14.69 -12.79 -19.91
C VAL A 14 -14.85 -13.07 -21.41
N PHE A 15 -15.79 -12.40 -22.08
CA PHE A 15 -15.91 -12.48 -23.54
C PHE A 15 -15.08 -11.38 -24.21
N GLY A 16 -13.76 -11.58 -24.26
CA GLY A 16 -12.89 -10.82 -25.14
C GLY A 16 -12.92 -11.37 -26.57
N THR A 17 -12.87 -10.51 -27.59
CA THR A 17 -12.59 -10.96 -28.97
C THR A 17 -11.23 -11.68 -28.98
N PRO A 18 -10.94 -12.55 -29.98
CA PRO A 18 -9.62 -13.18 -30.10
C PRO A 18 -8.46 -12.18 -30.05
N LEU A 19 -8.67 -10.99 -30.62
CA LEU A 19 -7.70 -9.89 -30.59
C LEU A 19 -7.51 -9.34 -29.16
N LYS A 20 -8.58 -9.14 -28.39
CA LYS A 20 -8.47 -8.70 -26.98
C LYS A 20 -7.71 -9.70 -26.13
N LEU A 21 -7.99 -11.00 -26.27
CA LEU A 21 -7.28 -12.05 -25.54
C LEU A 21 -5.80 -12.07 -25.93
N ALA A 22 -5.48 -11.94 -27.22
CA ALA A 22 -4.10 -11.84 -27.68
C ALA A 22 -3.38 -10.63 -27.07
N CYS A 23 -4.05 -9.48 -26.95
CA CYS A 23 -3.52 -8.30 -26.26
C CYS A 23 -3.30 -8.53 -24.76
N GLN A 24 -4.30 -9.11 -24.08
CA GLN A 24 -4.27 -9.36 -22.64
C GLN A 24 -3.13 -10.29 -22.21
N TYR A 25 -2.76 -11.23 -23.08
CA TYR A 25 -1.69 -12.21 -22.82
C TYR A 25 -0.41 -11.93 -23.60
N GLY A 26 -0.25 -10.74 -24.19
CA GLY A 26 0.98 -10.33 -24.87
C GLY A 26 1.36 -11.18 -26.09
N GLN A 27 0.39 -11.80 -26.76
CA GLN A 27 0.60 -12.72 -27.88
C GLN A 27 0.80 -11.96 -29.20
N LEU A 28 1.92 -11.24 -29.33
CA LEU A 28 2.23 -10.41 -30.51
C LEU A 28 2.02 -11.15 -31.86
N PRO A 29 2.50 -12.39 -32.07
CA PRO A 29 2.29 -13.08 -33.35
C PRO A 29 0.81 -13.33 -33.67
N VAL A 30 -0.02 -13.51 -32.64
CA VAL A 30 -1.47 -13.69 -32.80
C VAL A 30 -2.12 -12.34 -33.12
N VAL A 31 -1.68 -11.25 -32.49
CA VAL A 31 -2.12 -9.88 -32.81
C VAL A 31 -1.82 -9.56 -34.28
N GLU A 32 -0.57 -9.74 -34.73
CA GLU A 32 -0.17 -9.51 -36.12
C GLU A 32 -0.99 -10.35 -37.10
N TYR A 33 -1.16 -11.65 -36.81
CA TYR A 33 -1.97 -12.53 -37.65
C TYR A 33 -3.42 -12.03 -37.75
N LEU A 34 -4.06 -11.69 -36.64
CA LEU A 34 -5.45 -11.22 -36.63
C LEU A 34 -5.60 -9.89 -37.36
N MET A 35 -4.67 -8.94 -37.18
CA MET A 35 -4.65 -7.66 -37.89
C MET A 35 -4.46 -7.86 -39.39
N SER A 36 -3.60 -8.80 -39.81
CA SER A 36 -3.35 -9.11 -41.22
C SER A 36 -4.57 -9.60 -41.99
N THR A 37 -5.59 -10.10 -41.29
CA THR A 37 -6.83 -10.54 -41.93
C THR A 37 -7.69 -9.38 -42.43
N GLY A 38 -7.49 -8.17 -41.91
CA GLY A 38 -8.36 -7.00 -42.15
C GLY A 38 -9.79 -7.14 -41.62
N ARG A 39 -10.09 -8.23 -40.89
CA ARG A 39 -11.44 -8.55 -40.38
C ARG A 39 -11.59 -8.34 -38.89
N ALA A 40 -10.48 -8.16 -38.17
CA ALA A 40 -10.50 -7.96 -36.74
C ALA A 40 -10.97 -6.53 -36.42
N ASN A 41 -12.11 -6.40 -35.75
CA ASN A 41 -12.57 -5.10 -35.27
C ASN A 41 -11.78 -4.70 -34.03
N ILE A 42 -10.79 -3.81 -34.20
CA ILE A 42 -9.95 -3.31 -33.10
C ILE A 42 -10.73 -2.50 -32.06
N LEU A 43 -11.85 -1.89 -32.47
CA LEU A 43 -12.70 -1.04 -31.63
C LEU A 43 -13.92 -1.77 -31.07
N ASP A 44 -14.01 -3.09 -31.26
CA ASP A 44 -15.10 -3.85 -30.66
C ASP A 44 -15.01 -3.75 -29.13
N ARG A 45 -16.08 -3.26 -28.50
CA ARG A 45 -16.22 -3.20 -27.05
C ARG A 45 -17.05 -4.40 -26.54
N GLY A 46 -17.96 -4.95 -27.35
CA GLY A 46 -18.90 -5.97 -26.88
C GLY A 46 -19.92 -5.42 -25.88
N HIS A 47 -20.74 -6.29 -25.30
CA HIS A 47 -21.91 -5.87 -24.52
C HIS A 47 -21.59 -5.49 -23.06
N ASN A 48 -20.52 -6.07 -22.48
CA ASN A 48 -20.20 -5.92 -21.05
C ASN A 48 -18.77 -5.40 -20.79
N ASN A 49 -17.93 -5.25 -21.82
CA ASN A 49 -16.53 -4.83 -21.68
C ASN A 49 -16.32 -3.48 -22.38
N THR A 50 -16.24 -2.37 -21.65
CA THR A 50 -16.05 -1.05 -22.29
C THR A 50 -14.66 -0.88 -22.94
N ALA A 51 -13.74 -1.81 -22.72
CA ALA A 51 -12.39 -1.81 -23.28
C ALA A 51 -12.33 -2.45 -24.68
N SER A 52 -11.70 -1.75 -25.62
CA SER A 52 -11.36 -2.23 -26.96
C SER A 52 -9.99 -2.90 -26.99
N ALA A 53 -9.56 -3.45 -28.13
CA ALA A 53 -8.25 -4.11 -28.24
C ALA A 53 -7.05 -3.20 -27.82
N PRO A 54 -6.94 -1.93 -28.29
CA PRO A 54 -5.86 -1.05 -27.85
C PRO A 54 -5.93 -0.73 -26.35
N ASP A 55 -7.12 -0.60 -25.77
CA ASP A 55 -7.27 -0.36 -24.32
C ASP A 55 -6.75 -1.55 -23.50
N VAL A 56 -7.08 -2.78 -23.92
CA VAL A 56 -6.61 -4.00 -23.27
C VAL A 56 -5.10 -4.13 -23.40
N ALA A 57 -4.53 -3.85 -24.57
CA ALA A 57 -3.08 -3.85 -24.78
C ALA A 57 -2.38 -2.82 -23.90
N ALA A 58 -2.96 -1.61 -23.77
CA ALA A 58 -2.44 -0.54 -22.94
C ALA A 58 -2.51 -0.89 -21.44
N GLU A 59 -3.67 -1.33 -20.93
CA GLU A 59 -3.83 -1.68 -19.51
C GLU A 59 -2.97 -2.89 -19.10
N SER A 60 -2.77 -3.85 -20.01
CA SER A 60 -1.93 -5.02 -19.76
C SER A 60 -0.43 -4.73 -19.84
N GLY A 61 -0.03 -3.53 -20.29
CA GLY A 61 1.38 -3.12 -20.32
C GLY A 61 2.19 -3.69 -21.49
N TYR A 62 1.57 -4.31 -22.50
CA TYR A 62 2.28 -4.94 -23.61
C TYR A 62 2.51 -3.96 -24.77
N LEU A 63 3.58 -3.16 -24.65
CA LEU A 63 3.97 -2.15 -25.64
C LEU A 63 4.03 -2.67 -27.09
N PRO A 64 4.61 -3.86 -27.40
CA PRO A 64 4.67 -4.33 -28.79
C PRO A 64 3.29 -4.59 -29.40
N CYS A 65 2.36 -5.17 -28.62
CA CYS A 65 0.99 -5.38 -29.06
C CYS A 65 0.28 -4.05 -29.29
N LEU A 66 0.46 -3.09 -28.37
CA LEU A 66 -0.13 -1.76 -28.50
C LEU A 66 0.39 -1.03 -29.75
N ARG A 67 1.71 -0.93 -29.93
CA ARG A 67 2.33 -0.30 -31.12
C ARG A 67 1.84 -0.93 -32.42
N THR A 68 1.77 -2.26 -32.45
CA THR A 68 1.25 -2.99 -33.62
C THR A 68 -0.19 -2.58 -33.93
N ILE A 69 -1.05 -2.43 -32.93
CA ILE A 69 -2.45 -2.01 -33.14
C ILE A 69 -2.55 -0.54 -33.55
N LEU A 70 -1.70 0.33 -32.98
CA LEU A 70 -1.70 1.76 -33.30
C LEU A 70 -1.27 2.02 -34.74
N ASP A 71 -0.19 1.38 -35.17
CA ASP A 71 0.55 1.68 -36.40
C ASP A 71 0.34 0.63 -37.52
N TYR A 72 -0.62 -0.30 -37.36
CA TYR A 72 -0.85 -1.33 -38.39
C TYR A 72 -1.24 -0.69 -39.73
N PRO A 73 -0.63 -1.08 -40.86
CA PRO A 73 -0.96 -0.51 -42.17
C PRO A 73 -2.44 -0.73 -42.53
N GLU A 74 -3.13 0.34 -42.96
CA GLU A 74 -4.50 0.36 -43.50
C GLU A 74 -5.63 0.03 -42.50
N HIS A 75 -5.30 -0.60 -41.37
CA HIS A 75 -6.25 -1.12 -40.37
C HIS A 75 -5.86 -0.79 -38.92
N GLY A 76 -4.79 -0.03 -38.72
CA GLY A 76 -4.35 0.43 -37.42
C GLY A 76 -5.21 1.57 -36.87
N LEU A 77 -5.04 1.88 -35.59
CA LEU A 77 -5.83 2.91 -34.93
C LEU A 77 -5.65 4.30 -35.57
N ARG A 78 -4.46 4.60 -36.09
CA ARG A 78 -4.18 5.85 -36.83
C ARG A 78 -4.96 5.98 -38.14
N ASP A 79 -5.20 4.85 -38.82
CA ASP A 79 -5.87 4.81 -40.12
C ASP A 79 -7.40 4.65 -39.99
N ALA A 80 -7.88 4.10 -38.86
CA ALA A 80 -9.29 3.81 -38.61
C ALA A 80 -10.22 5.05 -38.51
N GLY A 81 -9.68 6.26 -38.68
CA GLY A 81 -10.47 7.48 -38.88
C GLY A 81 -11.33 7.93 -37.70
N LEU A 82 -11.11 7.41 -36.47
CA LEU A 82 -11.90 7.76 -35.30
C LEU A 82 -11.19 8.71 -34.33
N THR A 83 -11.75 9.92 -34.34
CA THR A 83 -11.68 11.05 -33.42
C THR A 83 -10.32 11.71 -33.13
N PRO A 84 -10.27 13.06 -33.00
CA PRO A 84 -9.06 13.76 -32.62
C PRO A 84 -8.51 13.19 -31.31
N PRO A 85 -7.19 13.30 -31.05
CA PRO A 85 -6.56 12.96 -29.77
C PRO A 85 -7.32 13.44 -28.51
N GLY A 86 -8.15 14.48 -28.62
CA GLY A 86 -8.99 15.02 -27.54
C GLY A 86 -10.35 14.40 -27.30
N SER A 87 -10.70 13.31 -27.97
CA SER A 87 -11.97 12.64 -27.76
C SER A 87 -12.01 11.82 -26.48
N ASP A 88 -13.21 11.42 -26.09
CA ASP A 88 -13.42 10.49 -24.96
C ASP A 88 -12.68 9.16 -25.17
N ASP A 89 -12.42 8.77 -26.43
CA ASP A 89 -11.65 7.58 -26.75
C ASP A 89 -10.16 7.74 -26.51
N GLY A 90 -9.58 8.91 -26.83
CA GLY A 90 -8.18 9.22 -26.49
C GLY A 90 -7.95 9.28 -24.98
N ARG A 91 -8.86 9.94 -24.25
CA ARG A 91 -8.83 10.01 -22.78
C ARG A 91 -8.91 8.63 -22.13
N ARG A 92 -9.81 7.78 -22.64
CA ARG A 92 -9.99 6.40 -22.18
C ARG A 92 -8.74 5.56 -22.41
N LEU A 93 -8.15 5.64 -23.60
CA LEU A 93 -6.90 4.92 -23.91
C LEU A 93 -5.76 5.34 -22.97
N LEU A 94 -5.61 6.65 -22.73
CA LEU A 94 -4.64 7.17 -21.77
C LEU A 94 -4.91 6.65 -20.35
N HIS A 95 -6.16 6.62 -19.91
CA HIS A 95 -6.55 6.08 -18.61
C HIS A 95 -6.15 4.60 -18.45
N HIS A 96 -6.35 3.77 -19.48
CA HIS A 96 -5.90 2.37 -19.47
C HIS A 96 -4.38 2.25 -19.44
N ALA A 97 -3.66 3.05 -20.23
CA ALA A 97 -2.20 3.10 -20.19
C ALA A 97 -1.65 3.46 -18.81
N ILE A 98 -2.26 4.45 -18.14
CA ILE A 98 -1.89 4.88 -16.79
C ILE A 98 -2.06 3.76 -15.76
N ARG A 99 -3.15 2.99 -15.84
CA ARG A 99 -3.41 1.86 -14.94
C ARG A 99 -2.35 0.75 -15.05
N SER A 100 -1.74 0.57 -16.22
CA SER A 100 -0.64 -0.37 -16.40
C SER A 100 0.60 -0.01 -15.56
N SER A 101 0.75 1.28 -15.19
CA SER A 101 1.95 1.85 -14.57
C SER A 101 3.24 1.69 -15.39
N ALA A 102 3.16 1.26 -16.65
CA ALA A 102 4.31 1.10 -17.54
C ALA A 102 4.62 2.43 -18.26
N GLU A 103 5.72 3.09 -17.88
CA GLU A 103 6.14 4.39 -18.43
C GLU A 103 6.24 4.39 -19.96
N GLU A 104 6.79 3.32 -20.55
CA GLU A 104 6.90 3.21 -22.02
C GLU A 104 5.54 3.15 -22.72
N VAL A 105 4.54 2.52 -22.10
CA VAL A 105 3.17 2.43 -22.63
C VAL A 105 2.47 3.77 -22.50
N ILE A 106 2.64 4.44 -21.35
CA ILE A 106 2.11 5.80 -21.12
C ILE A 106 2.70 6.76 -22.16
N ASN A 107 4.03 6.78 -22.33
CA ASN A 107 4.69 7.62 -23.31
C ASN A 107 4.24 7.31 -24.76
N CYS A 108 4.09 6.04 -25.12
CA CYS A 108 3.57 5.64 -26.43
C CYS A 108 2.16 6.19 -26.68
N VAL A 109 1.27 6.17 -25.66
CA VAL A 109 -0.07 6.76 -25.78
C VAL A 109 -0.02 8.28 -25.80
N LEU A 110 0.82 8.93 -24.98
CA LEU A 110 0.99 10.38 -25.01
C LEU A 110 1.46 10.87 -26.39
N GLU A 111 2.44 10.21 -26.99
CA GLU A 111 2.89 10.46 -28.38
C GLU A 111 1.76 10.28 -29.39
N PHE A 112 0.98 9.19 -29.25
CA PHE A 112 -0.19 8.96 -30.09
C PHE A 112 -1.23 10.09 -29.96
N LEU A 113 -1.38 10.66 -28.77
CA LEU A 113 -2.28 11.78 -28.50
C LEU A 113 -1.68 13.16 -28.83
N GLY A 114 -0.47 13.22 -29.38
CA GLY A 114 0.19 14.48 -29.73
C GLY A 114 0.60 15.32 -28.52
N LEU A 115 0.89 14.65 -27.40
CA LEU A 115 1.48 15.26 -26.21
C LEU A 115 2.99 14.99 -26.20
N PRO A 116 3.84 16.01 -26.01
CA PRO A 116 5.29 15.86 -26.06
C PRO A 116 5.78 15.03 -24.87
N THR A 117 6.63 14.04 -25.13
CA THR A 117 7.20 13.16 -24.09
C THR A 117 8.54 13.68 -23.58
N ASP A 118 9.28 14.43 -24.40
CA ASP A 118 10.57 15.04 -24.08
C ASP A 118 10.46 16.52 -23.68
N THR A 119 11.46 17.03 -22.95
CA THR A 119 11.62 18.46 -22.64
C THR A 119 12.68 19.06 -23.55
N ASP A 120 12.29 19.90 -24.52
CA ASP A 120 13.23 20.37 -25.54
C ASP A 120 14.20 21.45 -25.06
N GLU A 121 13.97 22.17 -23.94
CA GLU A 121 14.85 23.28 -23.55
C GLU A 121 14.90 23.48 -22.02
N ARG A 122 16.04 23.98 -21.52
CA ARG A 122 16.33 24.17 -20.07
C ARG A 122 15.37 25.09 -19.32
N ASP A 123 14.56 25.90 -20.02
CA ASP A 123 13.61 26.85 -19.44
C ASP A 123 12.15 26.63 -19.91
N SER A 124 11.86 25.52 -20.61
CA SER A 124 10.53 25.16 -21.10
C SER A 124 9.96 23.99 -20.30
N TRP A 125 8.68 24.05 -19.93
CA TRP A 125 7.96 22.94 -19.31
C TRP A 125 7.13 22.20 -20.37
N LYS A 126 6.88 20.90 -20.16
CA LYS A 126 6.35 20.01 -21.21
C LYS A 126 5.04 20.49 -21.85
N GLY A 127 4.20 21.19 -21.10
CA GLY A 127 2.91 21.66 -21.61
C GLY A 127 2.91 23.09 -22.17
N GLN A 128 4.08 23.72 -22.31
CA GLN A 128 4.18 25.03 -22.91
C GLN A 128 3.60 25.01 -24.34
N GLY A 129 2.67 25.92 -24.63
CA GLY A 129 2.01 26.00 -25.94
C GLY A 129 0.85 25.02 -26.15
N PHE A 130 0.41 24.28 -25.11
CA PHE A 130 -0.76 23.40 -25.22
C PHE A 130 -2.02 24.13 -25.68
N SER A 131 -2.72 23.51 -26.62
CA SER A 131 -4.13 23.83 -26.89
C SER A 131 -5.00 23.47 -25.67
N ASP A 132 -6.20 24.04 -25.59
CA ASP A 132 -7.14 23.75 -24.50
C ASP A 132 -7.51 22.26 -24.44
N VAL A 133 -7.56 21.60 -25.61
CA VAL A 133 -7.83 20.17 -25.72
C VAL A 133 -6.67 19.35 -25.15
N GLN A 134 -5.42 19.65 -25.54
CA GLN A 134 -4.24 18.96 -24.99
C GLN A 134 -4.13 19.17 -23.47
N ARG A 135 -4.42 20.38 -23.00
CA ARG A 135 -4.41 20.71 -21.58
C ARG A 135 -5.43 19.89 -20.80
N ASP A 136 -6.64 19.75 -21.32
CA ASP A 136 -7.67 18.93 -20.70
C ASP A 136 -7.30 17.43 -20.67
N ILE A 137 -6.79 16.87 -21.78
CA ILE A 137 -6.33 15.46 -21.81
C ILE A 137 -5.25 15.23 -20.75
N ALA A 138 -4.22 16.08 -20.72
CA ALA A 138 -3.11 15.94 -19.78
C ALA A 138 -3.58 16.06 -18.32
N PHE A 139 -4.54 16.95 -18.05
CA PHE A 139 -5.05 17.16 -16.70
C PHE A 139 -5.93 16.00 -16.23
N GLN A 140 -6.81 15.48 -17.09
CA GLN A 140 -7.58 14.26 -16.79
C GLN A 140 -6.66 13.05 -16.63
N GLY A 141 -5.59 12.97 -17.43
CA GLY A 141 -4.52 12.00 -17.26
C GLY A 141 -3.87 12.11 -15.88
N LEU A 142 -3.51 13.32 -15.44
CA LEU A 142 -2.95 13.54 -14.10
C LEU A 142 -3.89 13.06 -13.00
N ILE A 143 -5.19 13.38 -13.10
CA ILE A 143 -6.20 12.90 -12.13
C ILE A 143 -6.23 11.36 -12.09
N ALA A 144 -6.21 10.70 -13.25
CA ALA A 144 -6.16 9.24 -13.35
C ALA A 144 -4.87 8.68 -12.71
N ALA A 145 -3.72 9.31 -12.96
CA ALA A 145 -2.44 8.91 -12.40
C ALA A 145 -2.39 9.07 -10.88
N ILE A 146 -2.94 10.15 -10.33
CA ILE A 146 -3.09 10.34 -8.88
C ILE A 146 -3.84 9.15 -8.27
N GLY A 147 -4.92 8.69 -8.93
CA GLY A 147 -5.70 7.52 -8.51
C GLY A 147 -4.92 6.20 -8.47
N THR A 148 -3.79 6.09 -9.19
CA THR A 148 -2.92 4.90 -9.12
C THR A 148 -2.04 4.88 -7.88
N GLY A 149 -1.70 6.05 -7.33
CA GLY A 149 -0.73 6.17 -6.24
C GLY A 149 0.69 5.72 -6.61
N ARG A 150 1.07 5.75 -7.88
CA ARG A 150 2.39 5.30 -8.38
C ARG A 150 3.23 6.48 -8.85
N TYR A 151 4.53 6.48 -8.53
CA TYR A 151 5.38 7.65 -8.76
C TYR A 151 5.52 7.99 -10.24
N ALA A 152 5.86 7.02 -11.09
CA ALA A 152 6.14 7.26 -12.51
C ALA A 152 4.97 7.92 -13.27
N PRO A 153 3.73 7.38 -13.24
CA PRO A 153 2.59 8.01 -13.91
C PRO A 153 2.28 9.42 -13.39
N ILE A 154 2.32 9.61 -12.06
CA ILE A 154 2.04 10.91 -11.45
C ILE A 154 3.10 11.93 -11.88
N ARG A 155 4.38 11.57 -11.80
CA ARG A 155 5.50 12.42 -12.21
C ARG A 155 5.38 12.82 -13.68
N LEU A 156 5.24 11.84 -14.59
CA LEU A 156 5.16 12.08 -16.02
C LEU A 156 4.08 13.10 -16.39
N LEU A 157 2.91 12.98 -15.75
CA LEU A 157 1.79 13.86 -16.04
C LEU A 157 1.86 15.19 -15.27
N ALA A 158 2.46 15.20 -14.09
CA ALA A 158 2.71 16.42 -13.32
C ALA A 158 3.73 17.33 -14.00
N ASP A 159 4.69 16.78 -14.75
CA ASP A 159 5.68 17.53 -15.53
C ASP A 159 5.02 18.46 -16.59
N TYR A 160 3.78 18.16 -17.02
CA TYR A 160 3.00 19.07 -17.87
C TYR A 160 2.41 20.26 -17.12
N PHE A 161 2.62 20.42 -15.83
CA PHE A 161 2.04 21.52 -15.05
C PHE A 161 3.07 22.24 -14.17
N MET A 162 4.32 21.77 -14.16
CA MET A 162 5.42 22.28 -13.33
C MET A 162 6.53 22.89 -14.19
N LEU A 163 7.04 24.05 -13.77
CA LEU A 163 8.27 24.68 -14.28
C LEU A 163 9.29 24.74 -13.13
N ASN A 164 10.48 24.16 -13.31
CA ASN A 164 11.54 24.14 -12.28
C ASN A 164 11.06 23.64 -10.90
N ASN A 165 10.23 22.59 -10.86
CA ASN A 165 9.58 22.07 -9.64
C ASN A 165 8.67 23.08 -8.91
N HIS A 166 8.28 24.16 -9.57
CA HIS A 166 7.34 25.16 -9.09
C HIS A 166 6.18 25.31 -10.07
N MET A 167 4.99 25.61 -9.57
CA MET A 167 3.79 25.65 -10.40
C MET A 167 3.83 26.78 -11.43
N ALA A 168 3.57 26.43 -12.69
CA ALA A 168 3.47 27.40 -13.78
C ALA A 168 2.02 27.82 -14.11
N ILE A 169 0.99 27.08 -13.65
CA ILE A 169 -0.38 27.21 -14.16
C ILE A 169 -1.47 27.01 -13.10
N SER A 170 -2.66 27.54 -13.37
CA SER A 170 -3.81 27.61 -12.46
C SER A 170 -4.57 26.30 -12.28
N GLU A 171 -4.44 25.31 -13.18
CA GLU A 171 -5.22 24.07 -13.17
C GLU A 171 -5.04 23.23 -11.91
N VAL A 172 -3.89 23.31 -11.23
CA VAL A 172 -3.68 22.59 -9.97
C VAL A 172 -4.61 23.06 -8.86
N SER A 173 -5.16 24.29 -8.96
CA SER A 173 -6.25 24.74 -8.09
C SER A 173 -7.54 23.91 -8.22
N LYS A 174 -7.71 23.21 -9.36
CA LYS A 174 -8.85 22.33 -9.64
C LYS A 174 -8.65 20.91 -9.10
N LEU A 175 -7.46 20.56 -8.60
CA LEU A 175 -7.27 19.27 -7.95
C LEU A 175 -8.16 19.20 -6.71
N ASP A 176 -8.76 18.04 -6.49
CA ASP A 176 -9.60 17.82 -5.33
C ASP A 176 -8.78 17.22 -4.17
N ALA A 177 -9.03 17.71 -2.95
CA ALA A 177 -8.29 17.30 -1.77
C ALA A 177 -8.56 15.82 -1.40
N GLN A 178 -9.77 15.32 -1.67
CA GLN A 178 -10.14 13.93 -1.43
C GLN A 178 -9.51 13.00 -2.47
N GLN A 179 -9.39 13.42 -3.73
CA GLN A 179 -8.64 12.68 -4.76
C GLN A 179 -7.15 12.59 -4.40
N LEU A 180 -6.54 13.70 -3.97
CA LEU A 180 -5.16 13.71 -3.51
C LEU A 180 -4.94 12.83 -2.28
N PHE A 181 -5.90 12.80 -1.35
CA PHE A 181 -5.88 11.84 -0.25
C PHE A 181 -5.96 10.39 -0.76
N GLY A 182 -6.89 10.07 -1.67
CA GLY A 182 -7.01 8.73 -2.26
C GLY A 182 -5.71 8.27 -2.91
N GLY A 183 -5.04 9.15 -3.67
CA GLY A 183 -3.71 8.89 -4.22
C GLY A 183 -2.65 8.62 -3.15
N ARG A 184 -2.62 9.43 -2.06
CA ARG A 184 -1.68 9.21 -0.95
C ARG A 184 -1.93 7.89 -0.24
N TRP A 185 -3.18 7.50 -0.12
CA TRP A 185 -3.57 6.22 0.47
C TRP A 185 -3.10 5.03 -0.37
N TYR A 186 -3.27 5.09 -1.69
CA TYR A 186 -2.72 4.05 -2.59
C TYR A 186 -1.19 4.05 -2.61
N ALA A 187 -0.54 5.21 -2.63
CA ALA A 187 0.92 5.32 -2.53
C ALA A 187 1.43 4.69 -1.23
N THR A 188 0.72 4.92 -0.12
CA THR A 188 1.00 4.30 1.18
C THR A 188 0.89 2.78 1.10
N SER A 189 -0.21 2.26 0.53
CA SER A 189 -0.45 0.81 0.44
C SER A 189 0.61 0.09 -0.42
N ASN A 190 1.19 0.79 -1.38
CA ASN A 190 2.28 0.30 -2.23
C ASN A 190 3.69 0.56 -1.66
N ASN A 191 3.80 1.20 -0.49
CA ASN A 191 5.04 1.74 0.07
C ASN A 191 5.85 2.60 -0.92
N ASP A 192 5.16 3.34 -1.80
CA ASP A 192 5.77 4.24 -2.78
C ASP A 192 5.97 5.63 -2.15
N LEU A 193 7.08 5.79 -1.42
CA LEU A 193 7.43 7.05 -0.75
C LEU A 193 7.59 8.22 -1.73
N GLY A 194 8.08 7.95 -2.95
CA GLY A 194 8.24 8.96 -4.00
C GLY A 194 6.89 9.54 -4.40
N ALA A 195 5.92 8.66 -4.71
CA ALA A 195 4.55 9.07 -5.02
C ALA A 195 3.91 9.83 -3.87
N PHE A 196 4.08 9.34 -2.64
CA PHE A 196 3.52 9.97 -1.45
C PHE A 196 4.01 11.41 -1.27
N LYS A 197 5.33 11.65 -1.40
CA LYS A 197 5.93 12.99 -1.32
C LYS A 197 5.45 13.89 -2.45
N LEU A 198 5.41 13.39 -3.69
CA LEU A 198 4.94 14.16 -4.83
C LEU A 198 3.47 14.60 -4.67
N LEU A 199 2.62 13.73 -4.12
CA LEU A 199 1.22 14.04 -3.85
C LEU A 199 1.03 15.07 -2.73
N LEU A 200 1.91 15.09 -1.72
CA LEU A 200 1.94 16.17 -0.73
C LEU A 200 2.36 17.49 -1.34
N GLU A 201 3.32 17.47 -2.26
CA GLU A 201 3.74 18.66 -2.99
C GLU A 201 2.60 19.21 -3.86
N LEU A 202 1.91 18.35 -4.61
CA LEU A 202 0.72 18.75 -5.38
C LEU A 202 -0.37 19.36 -4.49
N ASP A 203 -0.64 18.80 -3.31
CA ASP A 203 -1.60 19.38 -2.37
C ASP A 203 -1.13 20.70 -1.75
N ASN A 204 0.17 20.84 -1.49
CA ASN A 204 0.77 22.10 -1.06
C ASN A 204 0.56 23.20 -2.12
N GLN A 205 0.86 22.88 -3.38
CA GLN A 205 0.68 23.79 -4.50
C GLN A 205 -0.80 24.17 -4.73
N ARG A 206 -1.72 23.19 -4.68
CA ARG A 206 -3.17 23.44 -4.72
C ARG A 206 -3.61 24.41 -3.62
N ARG A 207 -3.09 24.24 -2.40
CA ARG A 207 -3.40 25.12 -1.26
C ARG A 207 -2.88 26.53 -1.46
N LEU A 208 -1.64 26.69 -1.93
CA LEU A 208 -1.07 28.00 -2.29
C LEU A 208 -1.92 28.70 -3.36
N ALA A 209 -2.40 27.96 -4.36
CA ALA A 209 -3.22 28.52 -5.43
C ALA A 209 -4.64 28.91 -4.99
N THR A 210 -5.24 28.15 -4.07
CA THR A 210 -6.63 28.37 -3.60
C THR A 210 -6.73 29.20 -2.32
N GLY A 211 -5.61 29.46 -1.65
CA GLY A 211 -5.58 30.06 -0.31
C GLY A 211 -6.09 29.12 0.80
N ALA A 212 -6.27 27.82 0.50
CA ALA A 212 -6.71 26.84 1.48
C ALA A 212 -5.61 26.55 2.52
N VAL A 213 -5.98 26.53 3.79
CA VAL A 213 -5.06 26.25 4.90
C VAL A 213 -5.00 24.75 5.21
N LYS A 214 -4.04 24.32 6.03
CA LYS A 214 -4.06 22.98 6.63
C LYS A 214 -5.21 22.92 7.62
N ASP A 215 -6.24 22.18 7.29
CA ASP A 215 -7.43 22.00 8.12
C ASP A 215 -7.40 20.65 8.86
N GLU A 216 -8.41 20.40 9.67
CA GLU A 216 -8.55 19.14 10.39
C GLU A 216 -8.56 17.93 9.44
N PHE A 217 -9.23 18.05 8.29
CA PHE A 217 -9.27 16.99 7.28
C PHE A 217 -7.87 16.58 6.81
N PHE A 218 -6.99 17.54 6.52
CA PHE A 218 -5.61 17.26 6.16
C PHE A 218 -4.91 16.40 7.22
N HIS A 219 -5.02 16.76 8.50
CA HIS A 219 -4.39 16.02 9.59
C HIS A 219 -4.99 14.61 9.78
N LEU A 220 -6.31 14.46 9.65
CA LEU A 220 -6.97 13.15 9.69
C LEU A 220 -6.47 12.25 8.56
N THR A 221 -6.26 12.78 7.35
CA THR A 221 -5.77 12.00 6.21
C THR A 221 -4.34 11.52 6.40
N LEU A 222 -3.47 12.32 7.02
CA LEU A 222 -2.11 11.90 7.36
C LEU A 222 -2.11 10.77 8.40
N HIS A 223 -2.92 10.91 9.44
CA HIS A 223 -3.06 9.85 10.44
C HIS A 223 -3.63 8.56 9.85
N ARG A 224 -4.57 8.67 8.91
CA ARG A 224 -5.09 7.52 8.17
C ARG A 224 -4.03 6.84 7.31
N CYS A 225 -3.17 7.63 6.65
CA CYS A 225 -2.02 7.09 5.93
C CYS A 225 -1.06 6.40 6.91
N MET A 226 -0.80 6.96 8.09
CA MET A 226 0.04 6.32 9.12
C MET A 226 -0.52 4.96 9.53
N GLN A 227 -1.82 4.89 9.84
CA GLN A 227 -2.49 3.64 10.18
C GLN A 227 -2.45 2.62 9.03
N THR A 228 -2.62 3.06 7.79
CA THR A 228 -2.52 2.19 6.61
C THR A 228 -1.09 1.68 6.43
N ALA A 229 -0.10 2.56 6.56
CA ALA A 229 1.32 2.20 6.45
C ALA A 229 1.66 1.09 7.46
N ILE A 230 1.15 1.22 8.68
CA ILE A 230 1.29 0.19 9.71
C ILE A 230 0.60 -1.11 9.27
N LYS A 231 -0.67 -1.06 8.91
CA LYS A 231 -1.45 -2.24 8.51
C LYS A 231 -0.82 -3.00 7.33
N ASP A 232 -0.29 -2.29 6.34
CA ASP A 232 0.19 -2.90 5.11
C ASP A 232 1.68 -3.29 5.18
N GLY A 233 2.46 -2.66 6.08
CA GLY A 233 3.91 -2.93 6.20
C GLY A 233 4.79 -1.89 5.51
N SER A 234 4.27 -0.69 5.26
CA SER A 234 4.92 0.36 4.46
C SER A 234 5.86 1.20 5.32
N LEU A 235 6.99 0.63 5.71
CA LEU A 235 7.92 1.22 6.68
C LEU A 235 8.49 2.57 6.21
N ASP A 236 8.79 2.75 4.92
CA ASP A 236 9.39 3.98 4.40
C ASP A 236 8.42 5.16 4.51
N VAL A 237 7.14 4.92 4.17
CA VAL A 237 6.08 5.92 4.33
C VAL A 237 5.81 6.18 5.81
N LEU A 238 5.79 5.14 6.66
CA LEU A 238 5.59 5.28 8.09
C LEU A 238 6.68 6.14 8.76
N ARG A 239 7.95 5.89 8.44
CA ARG A 239 9.09 6.69 8.89
C ARG A 239 8.91 8.15 8.52
N TYR A 240 8.63 8.42 7.25
CA TYR A 240 8.41 9.78 6.78
C TYR A 240 7.24 10.49 7.50
N LEU A 241 6.14 9.78 7.75
CA LEU A 241 4.98 10.33 8.48
C LEU A 241 5.31 10.71 9.92
N ILE A 242 6.13 9.91 10.62
CA ILE A 242 6.48 10.14 12.03
C ILE A 242 7.63 11.15 12.16
N GLU A 243 8.73 10.91 11.44
CA GLU A 243 9.98 11.66 11.58
C GLU A 243 9.88 13.07 10.96
N GLU A 244 9.29 13.19 9.76
CA GLU A 244 9.28 14.44 9.01
C GLU A 244 7.95 15.20 9.12
N LEU A 245 6.82 14.48 9.23
CA LEU A 245 5.51 15.11 9.37
C LEU A 245 4.98 15.17 10.81
N GLY A 246 5.68 14.55 11.77
CA GLY A 246 5.34 14.62 13.19
C GLY A 246 4.01 13.95 13.56
N CYS A 247 3.61 12.89 12.85
CA CYS A 247 2.39 12.15 13.19
C CYS A 247 2.52 11.50 14.58
N ASP A 248 1.53 11.75 15.44
CA ASP A 248 1.51 11.24 16.82
C ASP A 248 1.14 9.75 16.86
N ILE A 249 2.09 8.92 17.29
CA ILE A 249 1.96 7.47 17.40
C ILE A 249 0.96 7.01 18.48
N TYR A 250 0.57 7.90 19.40
CA TYR A 250 -0.39 7.62 20.47
C TYR A 250 -1.78 8.18 20.18
N LYS A 251 -1.96 8.86 19.04
CA LYS A 251 -3.24 9.46 18.70
C LYS A 251 -4.30 8.40 18.43
N VAL A 252 -5.38 8.45 19.20
CA VAL A 252 -6.54 7.57 19.06
C VAL A 252 -7.80 8.41 18.89
N TYR A 253 -8.72 7.91 18.07
CA TYR A 253 -10.01 8.53 17.81
C TYR A 253 -11.10 7.65 18.44
N SER A 254 -11.68 8.10 19.56
CA SER A 254 -12.73 7.37 20.28
C SER A 254 -14.07 7.36 19.53
N GLN A 255 -14.27 8.37 18.68
CA GLN A 255 -15.34 8.44 17.67
C GLN A 255 -14.67 8.84 16.36
N ASP A 256 -15.15 8.30 15.23
CA ASP A 256 -14.61 8.69 13.93
C ASP A 256 -15.03 10.15 13.65
N PRO A 257 -14.10 11.13 13.67
CA PRO A 257 -14.44 12.52 13.43
C PRO A 257 -14.91 12.75 11.99
N ASN A 258 -14.57 11.84 11.08
CA ASN A 258 -15.07 11.84 9.71
C ASN A 258 -15.12 10.40 9.14
N PRO A 259 -16.31 9.77 9.09
CA PRO A 259 -16.46 8.37 8.67
C PRO A 259 -16.02 8.10 7.22
N THR A 260 -15.82 9.14 6.40
CA THR A 260 -15.27 8.97 5.05
C THR A 260 -13.77 8.66 5.03
N VAL A 261 -13.05 8.97 6.12
CA VAL A 261 -11.62 8.67 6.28
C VAL A 261 -11.42 7.24 6.82
N GLY A 262 -12.29 6.81 7.74
CA GLY A 262 -12.35 5.46 8.27
C GLY A 262 -11.21 5.12 9.24
N LEU A 263 -11.04 5.91 10.31
CA LEU A 263 -9.93 5.77 11.26
C LEU A 263 -10.11 4.57 12.21
N PHE A 264 -8.99 3.94 12.59
CA PHE A 264 -8.99 2.94 13.66
C PHE A 264 -8.86 3.61 15.04
N SER A 265 -9.47 3.00 16.05
CA SER A 265 -9.39 3.46 17.45
C SER A 265 -8.27 2.72 18.19
N GLN A 266 -7.03 2.85 17.70
CA GLN A 266 -5.86 2.14 18.22
C GLN A 266 -4.61 3.00 18.08
N THR A 267 -3.66 2.84 19.02
CA THR A 267 -2.32 3.43 18.89
C THR A 267 -1.56 2.77 17.74
N ALA A 268 -0.47 3.40 17.29
CA ALA A 268 0.37 2.85 16.24
C ALA A 268 0.92 1.46 16.61
N LEU A 269 1.35 1.28 17.86
CA LEU A 269 1.91 0.03 18.36
C LEU A 269 0.84 -1.08 18.46
N GLU A 270 -0.36 -0.77 18.97
CA GLU A 270 -1.48 -1.73 19.02
C GLU A 270 -1.81 -2.26 17.63
N LEU A 271 -1.88 -1.38 16.64
CA LEU A 271 -2.18 -1.72 15.25
C LEU A 271 -1.07 -2.59 14.64
N ALA A 272 0.20 -2.22 14.85
CA ALA A 272 1.34 -2.97 14.34
C ALA A 272 1.39 -4.40 14.91
N VAL A 273 1.07 -4.55 16.20
CA VAL A 273 1.00 -5.85 16.88
C VAL A 273 -0.19 -6.67 16.40
N GLU A 274 -1.37 -6.07 16.21
CA GLU A 274 -2.55 -6.77 15.68
C GLU A 274 -2.31 -7.36 14.28
N TYR A 275 -1.67 -6.60 13.40
CA TYR A 275 -1.34 -7.05 12.05
C TYR A 275 -0.01 -7.83 11.98
N GLY A 276 0.66 -8.07 13.10
CA GLY A 276 1.87 -8.89 13.19
C GLY A 276 3.09 -8.32 12.46
N LYS A 277 3.20 -7.00 12.35
CA LYS A 277 4.24 -6.29 11.59
C LYS A 277 5.52 -6.11 12.41
N LEU A 278 6.32 -7.17 12.49
CA LEU A 278 7.52 -7.22 13.34
C LEU A 278 8.52 -6.09 13.07
N ASP A 279 8.74 -5.74 11.81
CA ASP A 279 9.62 -4.65 11.37
C ASP A 279 9.15 -3.28 11.88
N ILE A 280 7.86 -2.98 11.74
CA ILE A 280 7.26 -1.75 12.25
C ILE A 280 7.24 -1.74 13.78
N VAL A 281 6.94 -2.87 14.41
CA VAL A 281 6.99 -2.99 15.88
C VAL A 281 8.39 -2.69 16.40
N ARG A 282 9.44 -3.24 15.77
CA ARG A 282 10.83 -2.92 16.12
C ARG A 282 11.10 -1.44 15.95
N TYR A 283 10.78 -0.87 14.79
CA TYR A 283 10.96 0.55 14.53
C TYR A 283 10.28 1.43 15.59
N LEU A 284 9.01 1.17 15.92
CA LEU A 284 8.28 1.94 16.93
C LEU A 284 8.92 1.84 18.33
N LEU A 285 9.42 0.66 18.71
CA LEU A 285 10.02 0.45 20.04
C LEU A 285 11.46 0.95 20.14
N GLU A 286 12.27 0.70 19.11
CA GLU A 286 13.71 0.96 19.10
C GLU A 286 14.00 2.42 18.74
N GLU A 287 13.29 2.98 17.77
CA GLU A 287 13.60 4.30 17.21
C GLU A 287 12.60 5.36 17.68
N CYS A 288 11.30 5.03 17.78
CA CYS A 288 10.29 5.96 18.28
C CYS A 288 10.11 5.93 19.80
N SER A 289 10.77 5.01 20.52
CA SER A 289 10.63 4.83 21.97
C SER A 289 9.17 4.66 22.42
N ALA A 290 8.36 3.92 21.64
CA ALA A 290 6.96 3.68 21.95
C ALA A 290 6.80 2.91 23.26
N ASP A 291 5.92 3.40 24.14
CA ASP A 291 5.62 2.72 25.41
C ASP A 291 4.62 1.56 25.19
N VAL A 292 5.10 0.35 25.46
CA VAL A 292 4.34 -0.92 25.38
C VAL A 292 3.14 -0.98 26.33
N ALA A 293 3.08 -0.12 27.35
CA ALA A 293 1.98 -0.05 28.30
C ALA A 293 0.87 0.93 27.88
N VAL A 294 1.09 1.76 26.86
CA VAL A 294 0.11 2.75 26.40
C VAL A 294 -0.85 2.14 25.38
N GLY A 295 -2.16 2.26 25.66
CA GLY A 295 -3.23 1.71 24.84
C GLY A 295 -4.38 1.15 25.70
N ASP A 296 -5.53 0.93 25.09
CA ASP A 296 -6.67 0.28 25.76
C ASP A 296 -6.60 -1.24 25.62
N ARG A 297 -6.22 -1.71 24.42
CA ARG A 297 -5.98 -3.12 24.09
C ARG A 297 -4.49 -3.39 24.21
N VAL A 298 -4.00 -3.51 25.45
CA VAL A 298 -2.57 -3.73 25.76
C VAL A 298 -1.88 -4.58 24.68
N PRO A 299 -0.90 -4.01 23.94
CA PRO A 299 -0.23 -4.69 22.82
C PRO A 299 0.23 -6.11 23.17
N LEU A 300 0.71 -6.32 24.40
CA LEU A 300 1.12 -7.64 24.89
C LEU A 300 0.01 -8.72 24.81
N ARG A 301 -1.25 -8.39 25.08
CA ARG A 301 -2.38 -9.36 24.98
C ARG A 301 -2.73 -9.70 23.55
N THR A 302 -2.63 -8.71 22.66
CA THR A 302 -2.78 -8.91 21.22
C THR A 302 -1.66 -9.82 20.69
N ALA A 303 -0.41 -9.59 21.13
CA ALA A 303 0.73 -10.45 20.80
C ALA A 303 0.52 -11.91 21.26
N ILE A 304 0.04 -12.13 22.50
CA ILE A 304 -0.31 -13.46 23.03
C ILE A 304 -1.35 -14.16 22.14
N SER A 305 -2.37 -13.42 21.70
CA SER A 305 -3.47 -13.96 20.88
C SER A 305 -3.03 -14.28 19.46
N SER A 306 -2.05 -13.54 18.92
CA SER A 306 -1.51 -13.73 17.57
C SER A 306 -0.72 -15.04 17.39
N ARG A 307 -0.34 -15.70 18.50
CA ARG A 307 0.55 -16.88 18.54
C ARG A 307 1.92 -16.66 17.87
N ASN A 308 2.30 -15.40 17.63
CA ASN A 308 3.60 -15.04 17.12
C ASN A 308 4.59 -14.94 18.30
N THR A 309 5.40 -15.98 18.49
CA THR A 309 6.36 -16.07 19.61
C THR A 309 7.42 -14.99 19.56
N GLU A 310 7.87 -14.61 18.36
CA GLU A 310 8.87 -13.55 18.18
C GLU A 310 8.30 -12.19 18.56
N LEU A 311 7.05 -11.91 18.17
CA LEU A 311 6.34 -10.69 18.56
C LEU A 311 6.16 -10.62 20.08
N LEU A 312 5.79 -11.73 20.70
CA LEU A 312 5.65 -11.82 22.15
C LEU A 312 6.98 -11.62 22.87
N LYS A 313 8.06 -12.28 22.42
CA LYS A 313 9.41 -12.10 22.98
C LYS A 313 9.87 -10.65 22.89
N LEU A 314 9.61 -10.00 21.76
CA LEU A 314 9.92 -8.58 21.53
C LEU A 314 9.13 -7.67 22.48
N MET A 315 7.82 -7.86 22.62
CA MET A 315 7.01 -7.08 23.57
C MET A 315 7.50 -7.23 25.02
N LEU A 316 7.88 -8.44 25.43
CA LEU A 316 8.40 -8.71 26.78
C LEU A 316 9.77 -8.07 27.00
N GLU A 317 10.64 -8.14 25.99
CA GLU A 317 11.97 -7.51 26.02
C GLU A 317 11.87 -6.00 26.23
N TYR A 318 10.85 -5.36 25.65
CA TYR A 318 10.67 -3.91 25.77
C TYR A 318 9.89 -3.47 27.02
N GLY A 319 9.58 -4.41 27.93
CA GLY A 319 9.00 -4.10 29.24
C GLY A 319 7.48 -4.18 29.27
N GLY A 320 6.87 -5.06 28.45
CA GLY A 320 5.44 -5.32 28.51
C GLY A 320 4.95 -5.58 29.95
N PRO A 321 3.70 -5.22 30.28
CA PRO A 321 3.19 -5.24 31.66
C PRO A 321 3.13 -6.67 32.24
N VAL A 322 4.21 -7.06 32.92
CA VAL A 322 4.34 -8.34 33.64
C VAL A 322 4.20 -8.09 35.13
N LYS A 323 3.07 -8.50 35.70
CA LYS A 323 2.75 -8.35 37.12
C LYS A 323 3.52 -9.31 38.01
N ALA A 324 3.71 -10.55 37.57
CA ALA A 324 4.44 -11.55 38.32
C ALA A 324 5.15 -12.54 37.40
N ILE A 325 6.29 -13.05 37.88
CA ILE A 325 6.99 -14.18 37.29
C ILE A 325 7.04 -15.28 38.35
N GLN A 326 6.62 -16.49 37.99
CA GLN A 326 6.56 -17.64 38.89
C GLN A 326 7.28 -18.85 38.28
N PRO A 327 7.95 -19.69 39.10
CA PRO A 327 8.24 -19.46 40.52
C PRO A 327 9.14 -18.22 40.73
N SER A 328 9.15 -17.68 41.95
CA SER A 328 9.94 -16.48 42.31
C SER A 328 11.45 -16.74 42.35
N GLU A 329 11.84 -18.00 42.31
CA GLU A 329 13.23 -18.46 42.24
C GLU A 329 13.89 -18.03 40.93
N GLU A 330 15.21 -17.88 40.97
CA GLU A 330 15.97 -17.53 39.77
C GLU A 330 16.04 -18.75 38.82
N LEU A 331 15.78 -18.49 37.54
CA LEU A 331 15.85 -19.50 36.51
C LEU A 331 17.31 -19.84 36.21
N ASP A 332 17.76 -21.00 36.65
CA ASP A 332 19.02 -21.59 36.23
C ASP A 332 18.90 -22.21 34.82
N PHE A 333 19.84 -21.93 33.94
CA PHE A 333 19.88 -22.47 32.57
C PHE A 333 20.90 -23.63 32.43
N ALA A 334 21.73 -23.89 33.45
CA ALA A 334 22.82 -24.85 33.36
C ALA A 334 22.30 -26.29 33.16
N GLY A 335 22.74 -26.95 32.09
CA GLY A 335 22.41 -28.35 31.78
C GLY A 335 20.94 -28.58 31.37
N ARG A 336 20.20 -27.53 31.00
CA ARG A 336 18.77 -27.60 30.63
C ARG A 336 18.60 -27.31 29.14
N GLU A 337 17.98 -28.24 28.42
CA GLU A 337 17.81 -28.11 26.96
C GLU A 337 16.64 -27.20 26.58
N ARG A 338 15.54 -27.20 27.35
CA ARG A 338 14.31 -26.46 27.01
C ARG A 338 13.56 -26.00 28.26
N ILE A 339 13.20 -24.73 28.30
CA ILE A 339 12.35 -24.14 29.34
C ILE A 339 11.09 -23.61 28.68
N ALA A 340 9.93 -24.02 29.19
CA ALA A 340 8.64 -23.51 28.73
C ALA A 340 8.27 -22.26 29.52
N ILE A 341 7.99 -21.17 28.81
CA ILE A 341 7.36 -19.95 29.35
C ILE A 341 5.90 -19.98 28.96
N GLU A 342 5.02 -19.89 29.95
CA GLU A 342 3.57 -19.83 29.77
C GLU A 342 3.06 -18.47 30.23
N THR A 343 2.17 -17.86 29.46
CA THR A 343 1.56 -16.56 29.78
C THR A 343 0.16 -16.77 30.34
N HIS A 344 -0.13 -16.17 31.49
CA HIS A 344 -1.44 -16.20 32.15
C HIS A 344 -1.98 -14.79 32.33
N GLY A 345 -3.30 -14.61 32.26
CA GLY A 345 -3.96 -13.33 32.51
C GLY A 345 -5.46 -13.52 32.68
N ASP A 346 -6.12 -12.59 33.36
CA ASP A 346 -7.58 -12.60 33.49
C ASP A 346 -8.23 -12.23 32.15
N ARG A 347 -9.27 -12.95 31.71
CA ARG A 347 -10.00 -12.65 30.47
C ARG A 347 -10.95 -11.46 30.60
N SER A 348 -11.08 -10.86 31.78
CA SER A 348 -11.86 -9.65 31.99
C SER A 348 -11.29 -8.47 31.20
N ALA A 349 -12.18 -7.62 30.68
CA ALA A 349 -11.86 -6.57 29.70
C ALA A 349 -11.02 -5.39 30.25
N GLY A 350 -10.52 -5.47 31.49
CA GLY A 350 -9.78 -4.39 32.15
C GLY A 350 -8.45 -4.80 32.77
N ASP A 351 -8.14 -6.10 32.89
CA ASP A 351 -6.85 -6.51 33.44
C ASP A 351 -5.77 -6.42 32.35
N ARG A 352 -4.84 -5.50 32.55
CA ARG A 352 -3.78 -5.15 31.60
C ARG A 352 -2.52 -5.97 31.80
N ASP A 353 -2.43 -6.64 32.94
CA ASP A 353 -1.23 -7.33 33.38
C ASP A 353 -1.25 -8.82 32.98
N ILE A 354 -0.07 -9.36 32.72
CA ILE A 354 0.12 -10.81 32.60
C ILE A 354 1.01 -11.36 33.71
N THR A 355 0.83 -12.64 34.00
CA THR A 355 1.75 -13.43 34.82
C THR A 355 2.50 -14.40 33.93
N LEU A 356 3.82 -14.40 34.02
CA LEU A 356 4.65 -15.41 33.35
C LEU A 356 4.90 -16.56 34.32
N THR A 357 4.65 -17.79 33.89
CA THR A 357 5.11 -18.98 34.62
C THR A 357 6.16 -19.70 33.78
N TRP A 358 7.25 -20.13 34.38
CA TRP A 358 8.26 -20.93 33.70
C TRP A 358 8.39 -22.31 34.33
N ARG A 359 8.73 -23.30 33.51
CA ARG A 359 9.09 -24.65 33.97
C ARG A 359 10.07 -25.33 33.03
N VAL A 360 10.93 -26.17 33.58
CA VAL A 360 11.81 -27.02 32.80
C VAL A 360 10.97 -28.12 32.17
N VAL A 361 11.20 -28.39 30.88
CA VAL A 361 10.49 -29.43 30.14
C VAL A 361 11.45 -30.47 29.59
N GLU A 362 11.03 -31.73 29.60
CA GLU A 362 11.79 -32.85 29.07
C GLU A 362 11.90 -32.80 27.54
N ALA A 363 12.85 -33.54 26.97
CA ALA A 363 13.11 -33.54 25.53
C ALA A 363 11.89 -34.01 24.70
N ASP A 364 11.03 -34.85 25.27
CA ASP A 364 9.81 -35.38 24.66
C ASP A 364 8.58 -34.47 24.84
N PHE A 365 8.75 -33.26 25.38
CA PHE A 365 7.66 -32.31 25.59
C PHE A 365 6.84 -32.08 24.31
N ASN A 366 5.53 -32.33 24.42
CA ASN A 366 4.60 -32.20 23.31
C ASN A 366 3.69 -30.95 23.49
N PRO A 367 3.86 -29.92 22.65
CA PRO A 367 3.01 -28.73 22.62
C PRO A 367 1.50 -29.01 22.47
N ILE A 368 1.13 -30.04 21.71
CA ILE A 368 -0.27 -30.35 21.40
C ILE A 368 -0.99 -30.88 22.63
N THR A 369 -0.35 -31.77 23.39
CA THR A 369 -0.91 -32.28 24.65
C THR A 369 -1.02 -31.17 25.67
N TRP A 370 -0.01 -30.28 25.72
CA TRP A 370 -0.02 -29.10 26.58
C TRP A 370 -1.23 -28.20 26.34
N PHE A 371 -1.51 -27.84 25.07
CA PHE A 371 -2.63 -26.98 24.73
C PHE A 371 -3.99 -27.55 25.17
N ARG A 372 -4.12 -28.88 25.26
CA ARG A 372 -5.37 -29.53 25.69
C ARG A 372 -5.57 -29.49 27.20
N THR A 373 -4.50 -29.37 27.98
CA THR A 373 -4.54 -29.48 29.44
C THR A 373 -4.25 -28.18 30.17
N SER A 374 -3.57 -27.22 29.52
CA SER A 374 -3.16 -25.97 30.16
C SER A 374 -4.27 -24.93 30.18
N LYS A 375 -4.26 -24.09 31.23
CA LYS A 375 -5.10 -22.90 31.35
C LYS A 375 -4.41 -21.63 30.85
N ALA A 376 -3.14 -21.71 30.45
CA ALA A 376 -2.38 -20.57 29.96
C ALA A 376 -2.92 -20.06 28.63
N MET A 377 -2.73 -18.77 28.37
CA MET A 377 -3.16 -18.10 27.13
C MET A 377 -2.25 -18.43 25.95
N SER A 378 -0.94 -18.54 26.20
CA SER A 378 0.07 -18.94 25.22
C SER A 378 1.25 -19.60 25.90
N PHE A 379 2.09 -20.27 25.11
CA PHE A 379 3.40 -20.72 25.54
C PHE A 379 4.45 -20.51 24.45
N PHE A 380 5.71 -20.41 24.86
CA PHE A 380 6.85 -20.50 23.97
C PHE A 380 8.02 -21.15 24.71
N LEU A 381 8.97 -21.68 23.94
CA LEU A 381 10.17 -22.32 24.48
C LEU A 381 11.35 -21.35 24.43
N ILE A 382 12.16 -21.40 25.47
CA ILE A 382 13.45 -20.73 25.55
C ILE A 382 14.54 -21.74 25.85
N THR A 383 15.76 -21.41 25.46
CA THR A 383 16.96 -22.23 25.59
C THR A 383 18.06 -21.46 26.32
N GLN A 384 19.24 -22.05 26.46
CA GLN A 384 20.40 -21.36 27.02
C GLN A 384 20.76 -20.09 26.25
N ASP A 385 20.51 -20.03 24.93
CA ASP A 385 20.79 -18.86 24.11
C ASP A 385 19.90 -17.65 24.47
N ASP A 386 18.73 -17.90 25.07
CA ASP A 386 17.79 -16.86 25.50
C ASP A 386 18.09 -16.35 26.93
N GLN A 387 19.16 -16.80 27.58
CA GLN A 387 19.45 -16.48 28.98
C GLN A 387 19.57 -14.97 29.23
N GLU A 388 20.20 -14.24 28.32
CA GLU A 388 20.34 -12.78 28.42
C GLU A 388 18.99 -12.07 28.25
N TRP A 389 18.21 -12.48 27.24
CA TRP A 389 16.86 -11.99 27.01
C TRP A 389 15.98 -12.21 28.27
N TRP A 390 16.01 -13.40 28.89
CA TRP A 390 15.22 -13.69 30.08
C TRP A 390 15.62 -12.81 31.26
N ARG A 391 16.93 -12.60 31.48
CA ARG A 391 17.42 -11.69 32.52
C ARG A 391 16.88 -10.27 32.33
N ASN A 392 16.85 -9.78 31.10
CA ASN A 392 16.30 -8.45 30.77
C ASN A 392 14.79 -8.37 31.07
N VAL A 393 14.02 -9.38 30.69
CA VAL A 393 12.57 -9.47 31.00
C VAL A 393 12.33 -9.43 32.51
N VAL A 394 13.08 -10.23 33.28
CA VAL A 394 12.96 -10.27 34.74
C VAL A 394 13.29 -8.91 35.35
N GLN A 395 14.38 -8.25 34.91
CA GLN A 395 14.78 -6.95 35.42
C GLN A 395 13.73 -5.86 35.14
N ARG A 396 13.19 -5.81 33.92
CA ARG A 396 12.16 -4.83 33.53
C ARG A 396 10.83 -5.08 34.27
N SER A 397 10.44 -6.34 34.47
CA SER A 397 9.25 -6.66 35.29
C SER A 397 9.36 -6.19 36.75
N ARG A 398 10.57 -6.15 37.32
CA ARG A 398 10.80 -5.64 38.68
C ARG A 398 10.67 -4.12 38.74
N ARG A 399 11.15 -3.40 37.71
CA ARG A 399 10.99 -1.94 37.60
C ARG A 399 9.52 -1.56 37.49
N PHE A 400 8.75 -2.27 36.66
CA PHE A 400 7.30 -2.06 36.54
C PHE A 400 6.58 -2.21 37.89
N ARG A 401 6.90 -3.27 38.65
CA ARG A 401 6.36 -3.47 40.01
C ARG A 401 6.76 -2.38 41.00
N GLY A 402 7.98 -1.86 40.92
CA GLY A 402 8.49 -0.82 41.82
C GLY A 402 7.94 0.59 41.54
N VAL A 403 7.35 0.83 40.37
CA VAL A 403 6.64 2.08 40.02
C VAL A 403 5.18 2.05 40.49
N MET A 404 4.62 0.85 40.68
CA MET A 404 3.23 0.61 41.11
C MET A 404 3.05 0.49 42.63
N ALA A 405 4.14 0.42 43.41
CA ALA A 405 4.18 0.29 44.86
C ALA A 405 4.63 1.60 45.51
#